data_AF-A0A031JZQ5-F1
#
_entry.id   AF-A0A031JZQ5-F1
#
_cell.length_a   1.000
_cell.length_b   1.000
_cell.length_c   1.000
_cell.angle_alpha   90.00
_cell.angle_beta   90.00
_cell.angle_gamma   90.00
#
_symmetry.space_group_name_H-M   'P 1'
#
loop_
_entity.id
_entity.type
_entity.pdbx_description
1 polymer ?
#
loop_
_entity_poly.entity_id
_entity_poly.type
_entity_poly.pdbx_seq_one_letter_code
_entity_poly.pdbx_strand_id
1 'polypeptide(L)'
;MMWYHRIARFYWLHVRLRRYPMFAQNLGPAPDIREQVKLAIQLVWPLARSVYLLNCVHELSYGEIAICLGVDVRTVELCIADALISMWTLCDQL
;
A
#
# COMPACT_ATOMS: atom_id res chain seq x y z
N MET A 1 -16.29 13.12 -2.81
CA MET A 1 -15.58 11.82 -2.84
C MET A 1 -14.19 11.84 -2.17
N MET A 2 -13.51 12.97 -1.96
CA MET A 2 -12.18 12.99 -1.30
C MET A 2 -12.13 12.57 0.19
N TRP A 3 -13.18 12.82 0.96
CA TRP A 3 -13.15 12.64 2.42
C TRP A 3 -13.15 11.16 2.86
N TYR A 4 -13.88 10.30 2.15
CA TYR A 4 -13.96 8.89 2.51
C TYR A 4 -12.62 8.17 2.28
N HIS A 5 -11.86 8.53 1.23
CA HIS A 5 -10.53 7.96 0.99
C HIS A 5 -9.52 8.39 2.06
N ARG A 6 -9.57 9.66 2.50
CA ARG A 6 -8.73 10.13 3.61
C ARG A 6 -9.06 9.41 4.91
N ILE A 7 -10.33 9.30 5.26
CA ILE A 7 -10.77 8.55 6.44
C ILE A 7 -10.35 7.08 6.33
N ALA A 8 -10.57 6.45 5.17
CA ALA A 8 -10.18 5.06 4.92
C ALA A 8 -8.66 4.86 5.02
N ARG A 9 -7.86 5.83 4.55
CA ARG A 9 -6.40 5.81 4.68
C ARG A 9 -5.96 5.93 6.14
N PHE A 10 -6.50 6.88 6.90
CA PHE A 10 -6.19 7.01 8.33
C PHE A 10 -6.61 5.78 9.14
N TYR A 11 -7.81 5.26 8.85
CA TYR A 11 -8.27 3.99 9.42
C TYR A 11 -7.31 2.84 9.08
N TRP A 12 -6.89 2.74 7.82
CA TRP A 12 -5.94 1.71 7.40
C TRP A 12 -4.58 1.85 8.08
N LEU A 13 -4.05 3.07 8.22
CA LEU A 13 -2.79 3.31 8.94
C LEU A 13 -2.90 2.85 10.40
N HIS A 14 -4.04 3.11 11.05
CA HIS A 14 -4.30 2.64 12.40
C HIS A 14 -4.39 1.10 12.49
N VAL A 15 -5.08 0.47 11.53
CA VAL A 15 -5.15 -0.99 11.43
C VAL A 15 -3.77 -1.60 11.15
N ARG A 16 -2.97 -0.99 10.26
CA ARG A 16 -1.60 -1.40 9.93
C ARG A 16 -0.74 -1.41 11.19
N LEU A 17 -0.71 -0.31 11.96
CA LEU A 17 0.07 -0.21 13.20
C LEU A 17 -0.32 -1.28 14.23
N ARG A 18 -1.62 -1.62 14.32
CA ARG A 18 -2.10 -2.66 15.26
C ARG A 18 -1.82 -4.07 14.79
N ARG A 19 -1.88 -4.34 13.49
CA ARG A 19 -1.72 -5.71 12.94
C ARG A 19 -0.28 -6.06 12.63
N TYR A 20 0.59 -5.06 12.41
CA TYR A 20 2.00 -5.24 12.12
C TYR A 20 2.71 -6.17 13.12
N PRO A 21 2.58 -5.99 14.45
CA PRO A 21 3.28 -6.84 15.42
C PRO A 21 2.82 -8.30 15.35
N MET A 22 1.51 -8.55 15.17
CA MET A 22 0.98 -9.90 15.02
C MET A 22 1.50 -10.58 13.76
N PHE A 23 1.54 -9.87 12.64
CA PHE A 23 2.06 -10.44 11.40
C PHE A 23 3.58 -10.65 11.44
N ALA A 24 4.32 -9.74 12.06
CA ALA A 24 5.76 -9.88 12.28
C ALA A 24 6.10 -11.08 13.17
N GLN A 25 5.28 -11.38 14.18
CA GLN A 25 5.46 -12.58 15.02
C GLN A 25 5.29 -13.89 14.25
N ASN A 26 4.40 -13.92 13.25
CA ASN A 26 4.13 -15.11 12.44
C ASN A 26 5.25 -15.44 11.43
N LEU A 27 6.14 -14.48 11.13
CA LEU A 27 7.28 -14.65 10.23
C LEU A 27 8.44 -15.44 10.87
N GLY A 28 8.48 -15.53 12.20
CA GLY A 28 9.60 -16.13 12.93
C GLY A 28 10.86 -15.23 12.94
N PRO A 29 11.97 -15.70 13.55
CA PRO A 29 13.17 -14.89 13.76
C PRO A 29 14.04 -14.67 12.51
N ALA A 30 13.87 -15.48 11.47
CA ALA A 30 14.64 -15.40 10.23
C ALA A 30 13.74 -15.72 9.00
N PRO A 31 12.78 -14.84 8.68
CA PRO A 31 11.90 -15.07 7.55
C PRO A 31 12.64 -14.97 6.23
N ASP A 32 12.32 -15.87 5.30
CA ASP A 32 12.77 -15.75 3.91
C ASP A 32 12.25 -14.44 3.28
N ILE A 33 13.02 -13.88 2.34
CA ILE A 33 12.70 -12.64 1.61
C ILE A 33 11.30 -12.71 0.99
N ARG A 34 10.89 -13.88 0.50
CA ARG A 34 9.55 -14.07 -0.06
C ARG A 34 8.44 -13.77 0.96
N GLU A 35 8.59 -14.26 2.19
CA GLU A 35 7.57 -14.07 3.24
C GLU A 35 7.58 -12.62 3.74
N GLN A 36 8.75 -11.97 3.80
CA GLN A 36 8.87 -10.54 4.10
C GLN A 36 8.15 -9.67 3.05
N VAL A 37 8.39 -9.94 1.76
CA VAL A 37 7.73 -9.24 0.64
C VAL A 37 6.23 -9.48 0.66
N LYS A 38 5.79 -10.72 0.94
CA LYS A 38 4.37 -11.06 1.04
C LYS A 38 3.69 -10.30 2.18
N LEU A 39 4.35 -10.18 3.34
CA LEU A 39 3.84 -9.35 4.42
C LEU A 39 3.78 -7.87 4.01
N ALA A 40 4.82 -7.36 3.35
CA ALA A 40 4.83 -5.98 2.89
C ALA A 40 3.65 -5.64 1.99
N ILE A 41 3.39 -6.51 1.02
CA ILE A 41 2.24 -6.41 0.12
C ILE A 41 0.90 -6.46 0.86
N GLN A 42 0.80 -7.23 1.95
CA GLN A 42 -0.42 -7.29 2.79
C GLN A 42 -0.64 -6.04 3.64
N LEU A 43 0.44 -5.33 3.99
CA LEU A 43 0.38 -4.13 4.82
C LEU A 43 0.16 -2.84 4.03
N VAL A 44 0.42 -2.87 2.72
CA VAL A 44 0.09 -1.77 1.81
C VAL A 44 -1.42 -1.52 1.84
N TRP A 45 -1.81 -0.24 1.89
CA TRP A 45 -3.21 0.16 1.81
C TRP A 45 -3.86 -0.40 0.53
N PRO A 46 -5.03 -1.08 0.59
CA PRO A 46 -5.58 -1.74 -0.59
C PRO A 46 -5.76 -0.84 -1.80
N LEU A 47 -6.16 0.43 -1.59
CA LEU A 47 -6.25 1.39 -2.69
C LEU A 47 -4.86 1.71 -3.28
N ALA A 48 -3.86 1.94 -2.42
CA ALA A 48 -2.48 2.17 -2.83
C ALA A 48 -1.91 0.99 -3.65
N ARG A 49 -2.20 -0.24 -3.21
CA ARG A 49 -1.81 -1.46 -3.93
C ARG A 49 -2.45 -1.53 -5.31
N SER A 50 -3.76 -1.29 -5.41
CA SER A 50 -4.46 -1.31 -6.70
C SER A 50 -3.94 -0.24 -7.65
N VAL A 51 -3.74 0.99 -7.16
CA VAL A 51 -3.17 2.09 -7.94
C VAL A 51 -1.77 1.74 -8.45
N TYR A 52 -0.91 1.17 -7.59
CA TYR A 52 0.43 0.74 -7.98
C TYR A 52 0.40 -0.33 -9.08
N LEU A 53 -0.49 -1.32 -8.98
CA LEU A 53 -0.63 -2.36 -10.01
C LEU A 53 -1.20 -1.81 -11.33
N LEU A 54 -2.14 -0.88 -11.27
CA LEU A 54 -2.65 -0.23 -12.47
C LEU A 54 -1.57 0.60 -13.17
N ASN A 55 -0.68 1.24 -12.41
CA ASN A 55 0.42 2.01 -12.99
C ASN A 55 1.57 1.13 -13.49
N CYS A 56 2.04 0.16 -12.71
CA CYS A 56 3.24 -0.61 -13.06
C CYS A 56 2.98 -1.84 -13.92
N VAL A 57 1.80 -2.45 -13.84
CA VAL A 57 1.48 -3.68 -14.59
C VAL A 57 0.62 -3.37 -15.82
N HIS A 58 -0.34 -2.46 -15.68
CA HIS A 58 -1.22 -2.08 -16.79
C HIS A 58 -0.76 -0.81 -17.51
N GLU A 59 0.35 -0.22 -17.06
CA GLU A 59 0.99 0.97 -17.66
C GLU A 59 0.04 2.17 -17.83
N LEU A 60 -1.01 2.23 -16.99
CA LEU A 60 -1.95 3.35 -17.04
C LEU A 60 -1.30 4.63 -16.50
N SER A 61 -1.57 5.74 -17.19
CA SER A 61 -1.24 7.07 -16.70
C SER A 61 -2.06 7.41 -15.45
N TYR A 62 -1.58 8.37 -14.65
CA TYR A 62 -2.29 8.76 -13.43
C TYR A 62 -3.69 9.32 -13.72
N GLY A 63 -3.89 9.96 -14.89
CA GLY A 63 -5.19 10.43 -15.34
C GLY A 63 -6.17 9.29 -15.64
N GLU A 64 -5.72 8.24 -16.32
CA GLU A 64 -6.54 7.05 -16.61
C GLU A 64 -6.91 6.31 -15.33
N ILE A 65 -5.99 6.21 -14.38
CA ILE A 65 -6.24 5.60 -13.07
C ILE A 65 -7.26 6.42 -12.28
N ALA A 66 -7.13 7.75 -12.28
CA ALA A 66 -8.05 8.67 -11.63
C ALA A 66 -9.48 8.49 -12.15
N ILE A 67 -9.64 8.39 -13.48
CA ILE A 67 -10.93 8.12 -14.13
C ILE A 67 -11.45 6.72 -13.75
N CYS A 68 -10.60 5.69 -13.85
CA CYS A 68 -10.97 4.31 -13.56
C CYS A 68 -11.49 4.11 -12.12
N LEU A 69 -10.86 4.79 -11.16
CA LEU A 69 -11.17 4.66 -9.73
C LEU A 69 -12.15 5.72 -9.21
N GLY A 70 -12.56 6.69 -10.04
CA GLY A 70 -13.44 7.78 -9.62
C GLY A 70 -12.81 8.70 -8.58
N VAL A 71 -11.49 8.93 -8.68
CA VAL A 71 -10.70 9.78 -7.77
C VAL A 71 -10.01 10.90 -8.52
N ASP A 72 -9.46 11.87 -7.80
CA ASP A 72 -8.58 12.89 -8.38
C ASP A 72 -7.14 12.37 -8.53
N VAL A 73 -6.39 12.96 -9.47
CA VAL A 73 -4.98 12.60 -9.76
C VAL A 73 -4.11 12.71 -8.51
N ARG A 74 -4.36 13.67 -7.61
CA ARG A 74 -3.57 13.81 -6.38
C ARG A 74 -3.79 12.65 -5.41
N THR A 75 -5.00 12.07 -5.38
CA THR A 75 -5.26 10.82 -4.64
C THR A 75 -4.46 9.65 -5.24
N VAL A 76 -4.31 9.59 -6.57
CA VAL A 76 -3.48 8.59 -7.25
C VAL A 76 -2.01 8.77 -6.87
N GLU A 77 -1.47 9.98 -6.91
CA GLU A 77 -0.09 10.29 -6.50
C GLU A 77 0.19 9.86 -5.05
N LEU A 78 -0.72 10.19 -4.13
CA LEU A 78 -0.62 9.78 -2.72
C LEU A 78 -0.61 8.25 -2.56
N CYS A 79 -1.43 7.55 -3.36
CA CYS A 79 -1.49 6.10 -3.35
C CYS A 79 -0.18 5.47 -3.86
N ILE A 80 0.43 6.02 -4.92
CA ILE A 80 1.75 5.59 -5.39
C ILE A 80 2.81 5.81 -4.32
N ALA A 81 2.85 7.00 -3.71
CA ALA A 81 3.79 7.32 -2.64
C ALA A 81 3.65 6.35 -1.44
N ASP A 82 2.41 6.07 -1.00
CA ASP A 82 2.15 5.14 0.10
C ASP A 82 2.60 3.71 -0.22
N ALA A 83 2.38 3.26 -1.46
CA ALA A 83 2.82 1.94 -1.91
C ALA A 83 4.36 1.83 -1.89
N LEU A 84 5.05 2.83 -2.45
CA LEU A 84 6.51 2.90 -2.49
C LEU A 84 7.12 2.95 -1.09
N ILE A 85 6.61 3.82 -0.21
CA ILE A 85 7.08 3.92 1.18
C ILE A 85 6.86 2.59 1.90
N SER A 86 5.71 1.95 1.72
CA SER A 86 5.42 0.67 2.38
C SER A 86 6.35 -0.46 1.92
N MET A 87 6.70 -0.50 0.63
CA MET A 87 7.66 -1.48 0.10
C MET A 87 9.08 -1.16 0.56
N TRP A 88 9.50 0.11 0.52
CA TRP A 88 10.85 0.51 0.95
C TRP A 88 11.07 0.29 2.45
N THR A 89 10.17 0.79 3.30
CA THR A 89 10.31 0.66 4.77
C THR A 89 10.39 -0.78 5.26
N LEU A 90 9.85 -1.74 4.50
CA LEU A 90 9.90 -3.15 4.86
C LEU A 90 11.11 -3.89 4.32
N CYS A 91 11.74 -3.37 3.26
CA CYS A 91 12.99 -3.92 2.75
C CYS A 91 14.23 -3.34 3.45
N ASP A 92 14.14 -2.15 4.06
CA ASP A 92 15.29 -1.42 4.65
C ASP A 92 15.39 -1.55 6.19
N GLN A 93 14.35 -2.07 6.85
CA GLN A 93 14.33 -2.30 8.32
C GLN A 93 14.63 -3.76 8.71
N LEU A 94 15.09 -4.59 7.78
CA LEU A 94 15.51 -5.98 8.00
C LEU A 94 16.94 -6.18 7.49
#